data_AF-A0A6J6J975-F1
#
_entry.id   AF-A0A6J6J975-F1
#
_cell.length_a   1.000
_cell.length_b   1.000
_cell.length_c   1.000
_cell.angle_alpha   90.00
_cell.angle_beta   90.00
_cell.angle_gamma   90.00
#
_symmetry.space_group_name_H-M   'P 1'
#
loop_
_entity.id
_entity.type
_entity.pdbx_description
1 polymer ?
#
loop_
_entity_poly.entity_id
_entity_poly.type
_entity_poly.pdbx_seq_one_letter_code
_entity_poly.pdbx_strand_id
1 'polypeptide(L)'
;MAALKSAKKLPLWRTLVALSIRHVGPTAAQALASSLGSMEKISKTSAADLAEIDGVGATIAESIVEWFSIDWHKSIISKWSAAGVAMVDAPVKKLPQTLAGLTFVVTGGLNDFTRDGIAQTIADHGGKASSSVSKKTDYVLVGADPGSKLAKAQELGVAIIDEDQFKALLTKDLPAK
;
A
#
# COMPACT_ATOMS: atom_id res chain seq x y z
N MET A 1 1.16 -2.80 32.85
CA MET A 1 -0.10 -2.25 32.28
C MET A 1 0.08 -1.39 31.01
N ALA A 2 1.27 -0.85 30.70
CA ALA A 2 1.49 -0.05 29.49
C ALA A 2 1.40 -0.87 28.18
N ALA A 3 2.00 -2.06 28.12
CA ALA A 3 2.04 -2.91 26.92
C ALA A 3 0.63 -3.31 26.40
N LEU A 4 -0.33 -3.52 27.30
CA LEU A 4 -1.70 -3.93 26.97
C LEU A 4 -2.53 -2.79 26.35
N LYS A 5 -2.22 -1.52 26.69
CA LYS A 5 -2.85 -0.35 26.07
C LYS A 5 -2.27 -0.07 24.69
N SER A 6 -0.97 -0.33 24.48
CA SER A 6 -0.31 -0.18 23.18
C SER A 6 -0.77 -1.24 22.18
N ALA A 7 -1.02 -2.47 22.65
CA ALA A 7 -1.51 -3.57 21.82
C ALA A 7 -2.85 -3.24 21.13
N LYS A 8 -3.69 -2.41 21.76
CA LYS A 8 -4.98 -1.97 21.24
C LYS A 8 -4.90 -1.04 20.02
N LYS A 9 -3.73 -0.41 19.79
CA LYS A 9 -3.47 0.49 18.66
C LYS A 9 -2.66 -0.17 17.55
N LEU A 10 -2.44 -1.48 17.64
CA LEU A 10 -1.70 -2.21 16.61
C LEU A 10 -2.54 -2.29 15.33
N PRO A 11 -1.89 -2.37 14.16
CA PRO A 11 -2.58 -2.58 12.90
C PRO A 11 -3.33 -3.92 12.90
N LEU A 12 -4.40 -3.99 12.11
CA LEU A 12 -5.33 -5.13 12.03
C LEU A 12 -4.61 -6.45 11.77
N TRP A 13 -3.55 -6.46 10.97
CA TRP A 13 -2.78 -7.68 10.67
C TRP A 13 -2.19 -8.34 11.93
N ARG A 14 -1.83 -7.56 12.96
CA ARG A 14 -1.35 -8.14 14.23
C ARG A 14 -2.47 -8.82 15.01
N THR A 15 -3.67 -8.25 14.95
CA THR A 15 -4.87 -8.88 15.52
C THR A 15 -5.15 -10.21 14.81
N LEU A 16 -5.06 -10.26 13.48
CA LEU A 16 -5.26 -11.49 12.70
C LEU A 16 -4.25 -12.59 13.05
N VAL A 17 -2.97 -12.25 13.18
CA VAL A 17 -1.93 -13.22 13.62
C VAL A 17 -2.20 -13.69 15.05
N ALA A 18 -2.64 -12.81 15.95
CA ALA A 18 -2.93 -13.16 17.34
C ALA A 18 -4.14 -14.10 17.49
N LEU A 19 -5.05 -14.16 16.51
CA LEU A 19 -6.16 -15.12 16.50
C LEU A 19 -5.70 -16.57 16.19
N SER A 20 -4.45 -16.75 15.74
CA SER A 20 -3.88 -18.08 15.42
C SER A 20 -4.74 -18.88 14.44
N ILE A 21 -5.26 -18.19 13.42
CA ILE A 21 -5.94 -18.84 12.30
C ILE A 21 -4.92 -19.69 11.54
N ARG A 22 -5.28 -20.93 11.24
CA ARG A 22 -4.36 -21.88 10.59
C ARG A 22 -3.86 -21.31 9.26
N HIS A 23 -2.56 -21.42 9.02
CA HIS A 23 -1.86 -20.92 7.82
C HIS A 23 -1.84 -19.39 7.65
N VAL A 24 -2.47 -18.61 8.55
CA VAL A 24 -2.45 -17.14 8.50
C VAL A 24 -1.23 -16.62 9.27
N GLY A 25 -0.11 -16.55 8.56
CA GLY A 25 1.11 -15.89 9.04
C GLY A 25 1.09 -14.36 8.84
N PRO A 26 2.17 -13.65 9.24
CA PRO A 26 2.28 -12.20 9.10
C PRO A 26 2.02 -11.69 7.67
N THR A 27 2.57 -12.36 6.66
CA THR A 27 2.43 -11.97 5.25
C THR A 27 0.96 -12.04 4.79
N ALA A 28 0.30 -13.17 5.03
CA ALA A 28 -1.11 -13.34 4.69
C ALA A 28 -2.01 -12.36 5.46
N ALA A 29 -1.74 -12.17 6.76
CA ALA A 29 -2.45 -11.21 7.59
C ALA A 29 -2.31 -9.76 7.10
N GLN A 30 -1.10 -9.37 6.65
CA GLN A 30 -0.84 -8.05 6.07
C GLN A 30 -1.58 -7.86 4.75
N ALA A 31 -1.60 -8.88 3.89
CA ALA A 31 -2.33 -8.84 2.64
C ALA A 31 -3.85 -8.69 2.88
N LEU A 32 -4.42 -9.48 3.78
CA LEU A 32 -5.84 -9.38 4.16
C LEU A 32 -6.20 -8.02 4.74
N ALA A 33 -5.38 -7.52 5.66
CA ALA A 33 -5.57 -6.23 6.30
C ALA A 33 -5.49 -5.08 5.27
N SER A 34 -4.53 -5.13 4.34
CA SER A 34 -4.35 -4.11 3.30
C SER A 34 -5.50 -4.12 2.28
N SER A 35 -5.97 -5.30 1.88
CA SER A 35 -7.03 -5.43 0.87
C SER A 35 -8.43 -5.14 1.42
N LEU A 36 -8.76 -5.64 2.61
CA LEU A 36 -10.11 -5.56 3.17
C LEU A 36 -10.25 -4.48 4.25
N GLY A 37 -9.21 -4.22 5.03
CA GLY A 37 -9.16 -3.13 6.01
C GLY A 37 -10.05 -3.28 7.24
N SER A 38 -10.81 -4.36 7.37
CA SER A 38 -11.69 -4.61 8.51
C SER A 38 -11.87 -6.10 8.80
N MET A 39 -11.85 -6.46 10.08
CA MET A 39 -12.17 -7.79 10.59
C MET A 39 -13.56 -8.25 10.13
N GLU A 40 -14.53 -7.33 10.11
CA GLU A 40 -15.89 -7.65 9.67
C GLU A 40 -15.94 -8.01 8.19
N LYS A 41 -15.21 -7.28 7.34
CA LYS A 41 -15.11 -7.59 5.91
C LYS A 41 -14.46 -8.95 5.72
N ILE A 42 -13.32 -9.19 6.37
CA ILE A 42 -12.63 -10.48 6.33
C ILE A 42 -13.56 -11.63 6.74
N SER A 43 -14.40 -11.44 7.76
CA SER A 43 -15.33 -12.48 8.23
C SER A 43 -16.50 -12.77 7.28
N LYS A 44 -16.80 -11.85 6.36
CA LYS A 44 -17.94 -11.94 5.42
C LYS A 44 -17.51 -12.27 3.99
N THR A 45 -16.23 -12.10 3.67
CA THR A 45 -15.68 -12.40 2.34
C THR A 45 -15.65 -13.91 2.09
N SER A 46 -16.01 -14.33 0.89
CA SER A 46 -16.02 -15.74 0.52
C SER A 46 -14.59 -16.30 0.37
N ALA A 47 -14.44 -17.63 0.46
CA ALA A 47 -13.13 -18.26 0.24
C ALA A 47 -12.57 -17.99 -1.18
N ALA A 48 -13.45 -17.86 -2.19
CA ALA A 48 -13.03 -17.54 -3.55
C ALA A 48 -12.42 -16.13 -3.64
N ASP A 49 -13.11 -15.12 -3.10
CA ASP A 49 -12.62 -13.73 -3.14
C ASP A 49 -11.38 -13.55 -2.25
N LEU A 50 -11.28 -14.28 -1.13
CA LEU A 50 -10.09 -14.29 -0.30
C LEU A 50 -8.88 -14.88 -1.03
N ALA A 51 -9.08 -15.89 -1.88
CA ALA A 51 -8.03 -16.53 -2.66
C ALA A 51 -7.51 -15.67 -3.83
N GLU A 52 -8.22 -14.59 -4.20
CA GLU A 52 -7.74 -13.61 -5.18
C GLU A 52 -6.73 -12.62 -4.59
N ILE A 53 -6.62 -12.55 -3.27
CA ILE A 53 -5.68 -11.66 -2.60
C ILE A 53 -4.26 -12.22 -2.73
N ASP A 54 -3.34 -11.42 -3.26
CA ASP A 54 -1.94 -11.81 -3.40
C ASP A 54 -1.34 -12.21 -2.03
N GLY A 55 -0.77 -13.42 -1.96
CA GLY A 55 -0.28 -14.02 -0.72
C GLY A 55 -1.31 -14.79 0.11
N VAL A 56 -2.58 -14.88 -0.33
CA VAL A 56 -3.63 -15.71 0.26
C VAL A 56 -4.02 -16.80 -0.73
N GLY A 57 -3.47 -18.00 -0.58
CA GLY A 57 -3.87 -19.16 -1.39
C GLY A 57 -5.22 -19.75 -0.96
N ALA A 58 -5.80 -20.61 -1.80
CA ALA A 58 -7.09 -21.28 -1.53
C ALA A 58 -7.14 -21.96 -0.15
N THR A 59 -6.08 -22.65 0.27
CA THR A 59 -6.00 -23.28 1.60
C THR A 59 -6.07 -22.28 2.76
N ILE A 60 -5.46 -21.11 2.60
CA ILE A 60 -5.51 -20.05 3.62
C ILE A 60 -6.92 -19.47 3.66
N ALA A 61 -7.52 -19.20 2.49
CA ALA A 61 -8.87 -18.70 2.37
C ALA A 61 -9.91 -19.62 3.02
N GLU A 62 -9.84 -20.93 2.75
CA GLU A 62 -10.69 -21.94 3.39
C GLU A 62 -10.50 -21.95 4.91
N SER A 63 -9.25 -21.91 5.39
CA SER A 63 -8.95 -21.89 6.83
C SER A 63 -9.52 -20.66 7.53
N ILE A 64 -9.55 -19.51 6.85
CA ILE A 64 -10.16 -18.28 7.36
C ILE A 64 -11.67 -18.46 7.50
N VAL A 65 -12.35 -18.88 6.42
CA VAL A 65 -13.81 -19.07 6.44
C VAL A 65 -14.22 -20.11 7.48
N GLU A 66 -13.52 -21.23 7.55
CA GLU A 66 -13.74 -22.27 8.57
C GLU A 66 -13.60 -21.70 9.98
N TRP A 67 -12.54 -20.93 10.25
CA TRP A 67 -12.33 -20.31 11.55
C TRP A 67 -13.48 -19.36 11.93
N PHE A 68 -13.93 -18.50 11.00
CA PHE A 68 -15.05 -17.59 11.26
C PHE A 68 -16.41 -18.27 11.31
N SER A 69 -16.55 -19.50 10.79
CA SER A 69 -17.81 -20.26 10.87
C SER A 69 -18.15 -20.68 12.31
N ILE A 70 -17.13 -20.80 13.17
CA ILE A 70 -17.24 -21.29 14.55
C ILE A 70 -17.73 -20.17 15.49
N ASP A 71 -18.84 -20.39 16.19
CA ASP A 71 -19.50 -19.34 16.96
C ASP A 71 -18.70 -18.80 18.16
N TRP A 72 -17.92 -19.65 18.84
CA TRP A 72 -17.12 -19.18 19.96
C TRP A 72 -15.95 -18.28 19.51
N HIS A 73 -15.45 -18.44 18.28
CA HIS A 73 -14.48 -17.52 17.68
C HIS A 73 -15.09 -16.13 17.46
N LYS A 74 -16.35 -16.06 17.03
CA LYS A 74 -17.09 -14.78 16.91
C LYS A 74 -17.22 -14.09 18.27
N SER A 75 -17.42 -14.86 19.35
CA SER A 75 -17.44 -14.33 20.71
C SER A 75 -16.10 -13.72 21.14
N ILE A 76 -14.96 -14.31 20.72
CA ILE A 76 -13.63 -13.75 20.98
C ILE A 76 -13.50 -12.37 20.34
N ILE A 77 -13.88 -12.25 19.07
CA ILE A 77 -13.83 -10.96 18.35
C ILE A 77 -14.68 -9.92 19.06
N SER A 78 -15.91 -10.28 19.46
CA SER A 78 -16.80 -9.37 20.18
C SER A 78 -16.17 -8.89 21.49
N LYS A 79 -15.57 -9.79 22.27
CA LYS A 79 -14.88 -9.43 23.52
C LYS A 79 -13.65 -8.55 23.29
N TRP A 80 -12.86 -8.85 22.27
CA TRP A 80 -11.66 -8.07 21.94
C TRP A 80 -12.02 -6.68 21.41
N SER A 81 -13.07 -6.59 20.60
CA SER A 81 -13.62 -5.32 20.11
C SER A 81 -14.14 -4.47 21.27
N ALA A 82 -14.92 -5.06 22.19
CA ALA A 82 -15.39 -4.37 23.40
C ALA A 82 -14.23 -3.94 24.32
N ALA A 83 -13.13 -4.69 24.32
CA ALA A 83 -11.90 -4.32 25.01
C ALA A 83 -11.09 -3.23 24.29
N GLY A 84 -11.50 -2.79 23.10
CA GLY A 84 -10.86 -1.74 22.32
C GLY A 84 -9.66 -2.21 21.48
N VAL A 85 -9.57 -3.50 21.15
CA VAL A 85 -8.58 -4.00 20.18
C VAL A 85 -8.93 -3.50 18.78
N ALA A 86 -7.92 -3.14 17.99
CA ALA A 86 -8.10 -2.70 16.61
C ALA A 86 -8.73 -3.81 15.75
N MET A 87 -9.96 -3.56 15.29
CA MET A 87 -10.73 -4.42 14.38
C MET A 87 -10.83 -3.85 12.96
N VAL A 88 -10.37 -2.62 12.78
CA VAL A 88 -10.36 -1.91 11.50
C VAL A 88 -8.99 -1.26 11.41
N ASP A 89 -8.35 -1.37 10.26
CA ASP A 89 -7.16 -0.58 10.03
C ASP A 89 -7.55 0.90 10.01
N ALA A 90 -6.65 1.74 10.51
CA ALA A 90 -6.81 3.17 10.28
C ALA A 90 -6.95 3.37 8.76
N PRO A 91 -7.95 4.13 8.28
CA PRO A 91 -8.10 4.37 6.85
C PRO A 91 -6.78 4.95 6.37
N VAL A 92 -6.03 4.16 5.60
CA VAL A 92 -4.89 4.66 4.85
C VAL A 92 -5.53 5.71 3.97
N LYS A 93 -5.23 6.99 4.21
CA LYS A 93 -5.68 8.07 3.33
C LYS A 93 -5.24 7.64 1.93
N LYS A 94 -6.19 7.19 1.09
CA LYS A 94 -5.93 6.98 -0.32
C LYS A 94 -5.59 8.36 -0.83
N LEU A 95 -4.29 8.64 -0.95
CA LEU A 95 -3.82 9.85 -1.57
C LEU A 95 -4.46 9.89 -2.97
N PRO A 96 -4.83 11.07 -3.45
CA PRO A 96 -5.44 11.19 -4.76
C PRO A 96 -4.50 10.52 -5.77
N GLN A 97 -5.03 9.56 -6.53
CA GLN A 97 -4.27 8.74 -7.47
C GLN A 97 -3.94 9.55 -8.74
N THR A 98 -3.27 10.69 -8.55
CA THR A 98 -2.96 11.66 -9.60
C THR A 98 -1.91 11.14 -10.57
N LEU A 99 -1.14 10.13 -10.16
CA LEU A 99 -0.07 9.53 -10.95
C LEU A 99 -0.46 8.18 -11.57
N ALA A 100 -1.73 7.78 -11.47
CA ALA A 100 -2.22 6.50 -11.95
C ALA A 100 -1.85 6.26 -13.43
N GLY A 101 -1.11 5.18 -13.69
CA GLY A 101 -0.71 4.76 -15.04
C GLY A 101 0.51 5.49 -15.61
N LEU A 102 1.08 6.45 -14.88
CA LEU A 102 2.29 7.17 -15.29
C LEU A 102 3.55 6.48 -14.76
N THR A 103 4.58 6.42 -15.61
CA THR A 103 5.90 5.88 -15.26
C THR A 103 6.91 7.02 -15.08
N PHE A 104 7.54 7.06 -13.91
CA PHE A 104 8.53 8.06 -13.53
C PHE A 104 9.93 7.45 -13.45
N VAL A 105 10.93 8.18 -13.93
CA VAL A 105 12.34 7.86 -13.69
C VAL A 105 12.99 8.99 -12.92
N VAL A 106 13.65 8.67 -11.81
CA VAL A 106 14.34 9.66 -10.99
C VAL A 106 15.83 9.70 -11.34
N THR A 107 16.37 10.90 -11.50
CA THR A 107 17.79 11.16 -11.74
C THR A 107 18.26 12.40 -10.97
N GLY A 108 19.51 12.38 -10.49
CA GLY A 108 20.05 13.41 -9.61
C GLY A 108 19.73 13.19 -8.13
N GLY A 109 20.11 14.16 -7.30
CA GLY A 109 19.75 14.27 -5.89
C GLY A 109 18.52 15.16 -5.70
N LEU A 110 17.52 14.69 -4.96
CA LEU A 110 16.34 15.48 -4.60
C LEU A 110 16.57 16.15 -3.25
N ASN A 111 16.00 17.33 -3.05
CA ASN A 111 16.21 18.15 -1.86
C ASN A 111 15.22 17.78 -0.74
N ASP A 112 13.95 17.58 -1.07
CA ASP A 112 12.88 17.26 -0.12
C ASP A 112 12.57 15.76 -0.02
N PHE A 113 13.01 14.95 -0.99
CA PHE A 113 12.78 13.51 -0.99
C PHE A 113 14.06 12.68 -0.98
N THR A 114 14.05 11.57 -0.23
CA THR A 114 15.06 10.51 -0.41
C THR A 114 14.71 9.65 -1.62
N ARG A 115 15.69 8.93 -2.19
CA ARG A 115 15.44 8.04 -3.33
C ARG A 115 14.39 6.96 -3.06
N ASP A 116 14.36 6.41 -1.85
CA ASP A 116 13.31 5.47 -1.44
C ASP A 116 11.97 6.20 -1.18
N GLY A 117 12.02 7.38 -0.56
CA GLY A 117 10.83 8.18 -0.25
C GLY A 117 10.07 8.63 -1.50
N ILE A 118 10.77 9.04 -2.55
CA ILE A 118 10.15 9.45 -3.82
C ILE A 118 9.50 8.25 -4.53
N ALA A 119 10.14 7.08 -4.53
CA ALA A 119 9.59 5.87 -5.14
C ALA A 119 8.30 5.45 -4.43
N GLN A 120 8.29 5.53 -3.10
CA GLN A 120 7.10 5.29 -2.29
C GLN A 120 6.00 6.32 -2.58
N THR A 121 6.35 7.61 -2.64
CA THR A 121 5.39 8.69 -2.94
C THR A 121 4.74 8.51 -4.32
N ILE A 122 5.54 8.12 -5.33
CA ILE A 122 5.04 7.80 -6.67
C ILE A 122 4.05 6.64 -6.60
N ALA A 123 4.40 5.56 -5.89
CA ALA A 123 3.55 4.37 -5.75
C ALA A 123 2.25 4.67 -4.98
N ASP A 124 2.34 5.45 -3.90
CA ASP A 124 1.19 5.83 -3.07
C ASP A 124 0.16 6.67 -3.84
N HIS A 125 0.59 7.42 -4.86
CA HIS A 125 -0.24 8.17 -5.80
C HIS A 125 -0.60 7.39 -7.09
N GLY A 126 -0.29 6.09 -7.15
CA GLY A 126 -0.69 5.18 -8.24
C GLY A 126 0.27 5.14 -9.44
N GLY A 127 1.40 5.83 -9.37
CA GLY A 127 2.44 5.84 -10.40
C GLY A 127 3.43 4.70 -10.25
N LYS A 128 4.27 4.52 -11.28
CA LYS A 128 5.32 3.50 -11.31
C LYS A 128 6.71 4.14 -11.34
N ALA A 129 7.52 3.89 -10.32
CA ALA A 129 8.93 4.29 -10.34
C ALA A 129 9.78 3.26 -11.12
N SER A 130 10.54 3.73 -12.10
CA SER A 130 11.46 2.94 -12.92
C SER A 130 12.90 3.45 -12.75
N SER A 131 13.86 2.53 -12.78
CA SER A 131 15.28 2.87 -12.73
C SER A 131 15.86 3.30 -14.08
N SER A 132 15.16 3.03 -15.18
CA SER A 132 15.65 3.19 -16.55
C SER A 132 14.70 4.01 -17.43
N VAL A 133 15.28 4.97 -18.16
CA VAL A 133 14.56 5.77 -19.17
C VAL A 133 14.33 4.91 -20.42
N SER A 134 13.06 4.80 -20.82
CA SER A 134 12.59 4.08 -22.00
C SER A 134 11.47 4.86 -22.69
N LYS A 135 11.06 4.44 -23.89
CA LYS A 135 9.90 5.02 -24.59
C LYS A 135 8.57 4.89 -23.83
N LYS A 136 8.51 4.05 -22.79
CA LYS A 136 7.35 3.88 -21.91
C LYS A 136 7.41 4.79 -20.67
N THR A 137 8.46 5.59 -20.55
CA THR A 137 8.60 6.55 -19.44
C THR A 137 7.83 7.80 -19.81
N ASP A 138 6.91 8.22 -18.95
CA ASP A 138 6.13 9.43 -19.16
C ASP A 138 6.90 10.66 -18.68
N TYR A 139 7.55 10.55 -17.52
CA TYR A 139 8.26 11.65 -16.88
C TYR A 139 9.63 11.24 -16.35
N VAL A 140 10.61 12.12 -16.50
CA VAL A 140 11.91 12.03 -15.83
C VAL A 140 12.01 13.15 -14.80
N LEU A 141 12.01 12.76 -13.53
CA LEU A 141 12.21 13.67 -12.42
C LEU A 141 13.70 13.95 -12.26
N VAL A 142 14.07 15.21 -12.43
CA VAL A 142 15.44 15.71 -12.39
C VAL A 142 15.65 16.52 -11.11
N GLY A 143 16.58 16.06 -10.29
CA GLY A 143 17.13 16.82 -9.15
C GLY A 143 18.48 17.45 -9.46
N ALA A 144 19.20 17.87 -8.42
CA ALA A 144 20.56 18.38 -8.50
C ALA A 144 21.51 17.35 -9.14
N ASP A 145 22.42 17.83 -9.99
CA ASP A 145 23.37 17.03 -10.75
C ASP A 145 22.72 15.89 -11.57
N PRO A 146 21.87 16.22 -12.57
CA PRO A 146 21.29 15.22 -13.45
C PRO A 146 22.38 14.47 -14.22
N GLY A 147 22.56 13.19 -13.88
CA GLY A 147 23.47 12.31 -14.61
C GLY A 147 22.99 11.99 -16.03
N SER A 148 23.61 10.97 -16.61
CA SER A 148 23.40 10.50 -18.00
C SER A 148 21.97 10.06 -18.37
N LYS A 149 21.02 10.05 -17.43
CA LYS A 149 19.60 9.81 -17.69
C LYS A 149 18.89 11.04 -18.27
N LEU A 150 19.35 12.25 -17.98
CA LEU A 150 18.77 13.47 -18.56
C LEU A 150 18.98 13.52 -20.07
N ALA A 151 20.21 13.27 -20.52
CA ALA A 151 20.52 13.19 -21.95
C ALA A 151 19.65 12.15 -22.67
N LYS A 152 19.49 10.96 -22.06
CA LYS A 152 18.65 9.90 -22.60
C LYS A 152 17.15 10.26 -22.65
N ALA A 153 16.67 11.05 -21.69
CA ALA A 153 15.29 11.54 -21.68
C ALA A 153 15.05 12.52 -22.85
N GLN A 154 16.00 13.42 -23.09
CA GLN A 154 15.96 14.36 -24.21
C GLN A 154 15.99 13.65 -25.56
N GLU A 155 16.89 12.67 -25.74
CA GLU A 155 16.97 11.86 -26.97
C GLU A 155 15.68 11.10 -27.27
N LEU A 156 14.99 10.62 -26.23
CA LEU A 156 13.75 9.86 -26.36
C LEU A 156 12.49 10.74 -26.39
N GLY A 157 12.63 12.05 -26.22
CA GLY A 157 11.51 13.00 -26.17
C GLY A 157 10.59 12.82 -24.96
N VAL A 158 11.12 12.30 -23.85
CA VAL A 158 10.36 12.10 -22.60
C VAL A 158 10.24 13.42 -21.85
N ALA A 159 9.10 13.69 -21.22
CA ALA A 159 8.90 14.92 -20.46
C ALA A 159 9.83 14.96 -19.24
N ILE A 160 10.55 16.06 -19.08
CA ILE A 160 11.47 16.28 -17.95
C ILE A 160 10.78 17.22 -16.97
N ILE A 161 10.72 16.81 -15.70
CA ILE A 161 10.13 17.62 -14.64
C ILE A 161 11.10 17.76 -13.47
N ASP A 162 10.97 18.85 -12.72
CA ASP A 162 11.67 19.06 -11.46
C ASP A 162 10.82 18.63 -10.25
N GLU A 163 11.41 18.77 -9.06
CA GLU A 163 10.80 18.38 -7.79
C GLU A 163 9.55 19.20 -7.45
N ASP A 164 9.48 20.47 -7.86
CA ASP A 164 8.34 21.34 -7.58
C ASP A 164 7.17 21.03 -8.52
N GLN A 165 7.46 20.75 -9.80
CA GLN A 165 6.49 20.24 -10.76
C GLN A 165 5.95 18.87 -10.33
N PHE A 166 6.80 17.99 -9.78
CA PHE A 166 6.34 16.73 -9.22
C PHE A 166 5.36 16.95 -8.05
N LYS A 167 5.67 17.85 -7.11
CA LYS A 167 4.74 18.20 -6.02
C LYS A 167 3.42 18.75 -6.54
N ALA A 168 3.43 19.57 -7.60
CA ALA A 168 2.22 20.08 -8.23
C ALA A 168 1.36 18.96 -8.87
N LEU A 169 2.00 17.91 -9.42
CA LEU A 169 1.29 16.71 -9.90
C LEU A 169 0.65 15.92 -8.75
N LEU A 170 1.24 15.91 -7.55
CA LEU A 170 0.65 15.26 -6.37
C LEU A 170 -0.60 15.99 -5.86
N THR A 171 -0.64 17.32 -5.96
CA THR A 171 -1.77 18.15 -5.50
C THR A 171 -2.86 18.37 -6.56
N LYS A 172 -2.66 17.88 -7.79
CA LYS A 172 -3.60 18.01 -8.92
C LYS A 172 -3.82 19.47 -9.36
N ASP A 173 -2.80 20.31 -9.23
CA ASP A 173 -2.86 21.75 -9.47
C ASP A 173 -2.10 22.15 -10.75
N LEU A 174 -2.40 21.50 -11.87
CA LEU A 174 -1.94 21.96 -13.19
C LEU A 174 -3.10 22.08 -14.19
N PRO A 175 -3.11 23.19 -14.97
CA PRO A 175 -4.11 23.45 -16.00
C PRO A 175 -4.08 22.36 -17.07
N ALA A 176 -5.28 21.98 -17.53
CA ALA A 176 -5.48 21.07 -18.63
C ALA A 176 -4.65 21.47 -19.86
N LYS A 177 -4.04 20.47 -20.49
CA LYS A 177 -3.30 20.60 -21.75
C LYS A 177 -4.23 20.97 -22.91
#